data_AF-A0A316RRN3-F1
#
_entry.id   AF-A0A316RRN3-F1
#
_cell.length_a   1.000
_cell.length_b   1.000
_cell.length_c   1.000
_cell.angle_alpha   90.00
_cell.angle_beta   90.00
_cell.angle_gamma   90.00
#
_symmetry.space_group_name_H-M   'P 1'
#
loop_
_entity.id
_entity.type
_entity.pdbx_description
1 polymer ?
#
loop_
_entity_poly.entity_id
_entity_poly.type
_entity_poly.pdbx_seq_one_letter_code
_entity_poly.pdbx_strand_id
1 'polypeptide(L)'
;MRAVVWNMLGQPSTNSQRPRAWSISLICPSSCRLFNGFESNTAAPPCRAIGYHKGHRPADRGGKKNVCELFAVNAARPMRANAYLEEFFSHSHKHKDGWGITWRKSCTNTSAPAQTLPIPEDLGDDSDVFLYREPIAAWRSAAMGEFCAHEIDSCRLEAHIRLSTCGNTVHENCHPFYATDISGREWTLIHNGILFNEGLLATYDRREAGQTDSERALLFLIDVVNEAAMRSGGDLGFDTRFQALSEAIAQISNLNRLNLIIDDGEYTYVHTNTNVDTLHFRQLSADAIVFSTTPLGDEAEAPQWRPVPKNRLIAYKEGRLVRTSTPHGYVFCEAILDLRRKFGDDWAKVLN
;
A
#
# COMPACT_ATOMS: atom_id res chain seq x y z
N MET A 1 17.57 -2.56 30.19
CA MET A 1 16.53 -3.51 30.64
C MET A 1 15.55 -2.82 31.58
N ARG A 2 14.40 -2.39 31.06
CA ARG A 2 13.18 -2.15 31.85
C ARG A 2 12.04 -2.69 31.00
N ALA A 3 11.49 -3.83 31.40
CA ALA A 3 10.30 -4.41 30.79
C ALA A 3 9.09 -3.56 31.19
N VAL A 4 8.33 -3.08 30.21
CA VAL A 4 7.02 -2.46 30.45
C VAL A 4 6.01 -3.61 30.43
N VAL A 5 5.53 -4.00 31.60
CA VAL A 5 4.48 -5.00 31.76
C VAL A 5 3.13 -4.31 31.65
N TRP A 6 2.37 -4.61 30.60
CA TRP A 6 1.00 -4.15 30.44
C TRP A 6 0.06 -5.04 31.27
N ASN A 7 -0.40 -4.54 32.41
CA ASN A 7 -1.44 -5.21 33.21
C ASN A 7 -2.81 -5.01 32.57
N MET A 8 -3.41 -6.10 32.10
CA MET A 8 -4.85 -6.16 31.84
C MET A 8 -5.60 -6.22 33.17
N LEU A 9 -6.48 -5.25 33.43
CA LEU A 9 -7.48 -5.33 34.50
C LEU A 9 -8.87 -5.00 33.95
N GLY A 10 -9.76 -5.98 34.09
CA GLY A 10 -11.17 -5.74 34.42
C GLY A 10 -12.19 -5.78 33.27
N GLN A 11 -12.82 -6.94 33.08
CA GLN A 11 -14.29 -7.01 32.89
C GLN A 11 -14.91 -7.46 34.23
N PRO A 12 -16.24 -7.37 34.48
CA PRO A 12 -17.35 -6.98 33.58
C PRO A 12 -18.36 -5.98 34.21
N SER A 13 -19.28 -5.42 33.42
CA SER A 13 -20.71 -5.43 33.81
C SER A 13 -21.63 -5.17 32.61
N THR A 14 -22.70 -5.95 32.60
CA THR A 14 -23.83 -5.93 31.69
C THR A 14 -24.69 -4.68 31.92
N ASN A 15 -24.95 -3.89 30.87
CA ASN A 15 -26.25 -3.25 30.77
C ASN A 15 -26.63 -2.93 29.32
N SER A 16 -27.86 -3.31 29.01
CA SER A 16 -28.58 -3.08 27.77
C SER A 16 -28.71 -1.59 27.45
N GLN A 17 -28.44 -1.20 26.20
CA GLN A 17 -29.28 -0.27 25.44
C GLN A 17 -28.75 -0.15 24.01
N ARG A 18 -29.58 -0.53 23.03
CA ARG A 18 -29.35 -0.28 21.59
C ARG A 18 -29.49 1.22 21.30
N PRO A 19 -28.59 1.86 20.55
CA PRO A 19 -28.90 3.12 19.89
C PRO A 19 -29.46 2.86 18.49
N ARG A 20 -30.46 3.68 18.16
CA ARG A 20 -31.34 3.60 16.99
C ARG A 20 -30.60 3.95 15.70
N ALA A 21 -30.86 3.16 14.66
CA ALA A 21 -30.49 3.46 13.29
C ALA A 21 -31.22 4.72 12.80
N TRP A 22 -30.48 5.67 12.25
CA TRP A 22 -31.04 6.78 11.48
C TRP A 22 -30.74 6.51 10.00
N SER A 23 -31.75 6.03 9.29
CA SER A 23 -31.75 5.89 7.83
C SER A 23 -32.20 7.20 7.19
N ILE A 24 -31.33 7.83 6.40
CA ILE A 24 -31.73 8.88 5.46
C ILE A 24 -31.70 8.25 4.07
N SER A 25 -32.88 7.93 3.56
CA SER A 25 -33.10 7.54 2.17
C SER A 25 -33.27 8.79 1.32
N LEU A 26 -32.41 8.97 0.32
CA LEU A 26 -32.65 9.88 -0.80
C LEU A 26 -32.82 9.03 -2.06
N ILE A 27 -33.99 9.18 -2.68
CA ILE A 27 -34.46 8.49 -3.89
C ILE A 27 -34.34 9.44 -5.08
N CYS A 28 -34.15 8.83 -6.27
CA CYS A 28 -34.47 9.28 -7.64
C CYS A 28 -33.40 10.02 -8.47
N PRO A 29 -33.44 9.96 -9.83
CA PRO A 29 -34.09 9.01 -10.75
C PRO A 29 -33.15 8.47 -11.86
N SER A 30 -33.73 7.52 -12.60
CA SER A 30 -33.26 6.71 -13.71
C SER A 30 -33.01 7.42 -15.07
N SER A 31 -32.28 6.69 -15.91
CA SER A 31 -32.36 6.57 -17.39
C SER A 31 -31.39 7.38 -18.26
N CYS A 32 -30.58 6.68 -19.06
CA CYS A 32 -30.52 6.88 -20.51
C CYS A 32 -29.90 5.67 -21.23
N ARG A 33 -30.44 5.40 -22.43
CA ARG A 33 -30.33 4.16 -23.19
C ARG A 33 -29.10 4.12 -24.11
N LEU A 34 -28.72 2.86 -24.38
CA LEU A 34 -27.87 2.35 -25.44
C LEU A 34 -28.22 2.88 -26.85
N PHE A 35 -27.20 3.08 -27.69
CA PHE A 35 -27.30 2.94 -29.14
C PHE A 35 -26.04 2.25 -29.70
N ASN A 36 -26.28 1.23 -30.53
CA ASN A 36 -25.31 0.43 -31.26
C ASN A 36 -24.84 1.13 -32.55
N GLY A 37 -23.62 0.83 -32.98
CA GLY A 37 -23.11 1.06 -34.35
C GLY A 37 -21.97 0.10 -34.65
N PHE A 38 -22.07 -0.65 -35.74
CA PHE A 38 -21.31 -1.85 -36.12
C PHE A 38 -20.33 -1.54 -37.28
N GLU A 39 -19.45 -2.52 -37.58
CA GLU A 39 -18.61 -2.73 -38.80
C GLU A 39 -17.19 -2.10 -38.84
N SER A 40 -16.15 -2.68 -39.46
CA SER A 40 -15.63 -4.07 -39.65
C SER A 40 -14.24 -4.00 -40.31
N ASN A 41 -13.37 -5.01 -40.09
CA ASN A 41 -12.21 -5.47 -40.92
C ASN A 41 -11.01 -4.52 -41.17
N THR A 42 -9.72 -4.90 -41.24
CA THR A 42 -8.98 -6.18 -41.34
C THR A 42 -7.46 -5.91 -41.19
N ALA A 43 -6.74 -6.91 -40.66
CA ALA A 43 -5.33 -7.30 -40.92
C ALA A 43 -4.13 -6.40 -40.51
N ALA A 44 -3.13 -7.06 -39.93
CA ALA A 44 -1.78 -6.59 -39.55
C ALA A 44 -0.70 -7.40 -40.35
N PRO A 45 0.63 -7.20 -40.17
CA PRO A 45 1.46 -6.05 -39.79
C PRO A 45 2.56 -5.78 -40.89
N PRO A 46 3.63 -4.96 -40.68
CA PRO A 46 4.80 -5.35 -39.87
C PRO A 46 5.45 -4.21 -39.03
N CYS A 47 6.30 -4.63 -38.08
CA CYS A 47 7.08 -3.81 -37.14
C CYS A 47 7.93 -2.70 -37.78
N ARG A 48 7.97 -1.51 -37.13
CA ARG A 48 9.11 -0.57 -37.16
C ARG A 48 9.04 0.46 -36.00
N ALA A 49 10.18 0.60 -35.34
CA ALA A 49 10.67 1.64 -34.41
C ALA A 49 9.68 2.73 -33.92
N ILE A 50 9.41 2.76 -32.61
CA ILE A 50 8.63 3.83 -31.98
C ILE A 50 9.61 4.82 -31.32
N GLY A 51 9.71 6.01 -31.93
CA GLY A 51 10.26 7.19 -31.29
C GLY A 51 9.28 7.74 -30.25
N TYR A 52 9.83 8.33 -29.18
CA TYR A 52 9.09 9.07 -28.16
C TYR A 52 8.25 10.19 -28.79
N HIS A 53 6.97 9.92 -29.02
CA HIS A 53 5.99 10.93 -29.43
C HIS A 53 5.29 11.51 -28.21
N LYS A 54 5.23 12.85 -28.16
CA LYS A 54 4.51 13.67 -27.17
C LYS A 54 3.12 13.09 -26.88
N GLY A 55 2.92 12.64 -25.64
CA GLY A 55 1.71 11.96 -25.19
C GLY A 55 0.43 12.75 -25.44
N HIS A 56 -0.57 12.07 -26.02
CA HIS A 56 -1.97 12.43 -25.92
C HIS A 56 -2.39 12.42 -24.43
N ARG A 57 -3.11 13.46 -23.99
CA ARG A 57 -3.72 13.49 -22.66
C ARG A 57 -4.78 12.39 -22.57
N PRO A 58 -4.76 11.50 -21.56
CA PRO A 58 -5.91 10.67 -21.28
C PRO A 58 -7.07 11.57 -20.85
N ALA A 59 -8.28 11.22 -21.28
CA ALA A 59 -9.51 11.88 -20.85
C ALA A 59 -9.60 11.90 -19.32
N ASP A 60 -9.87 13.09 -18.76
CA ASP A 60 -10.05 13.33 -17.33
C ASP A 60 -11.30 12.61 -16.83
N ARG A 61 -11.15 11.34 -16.44
CA ARG A 61 -12.15 10.61 -15.67
C ARG A 61 -12.12 11.14 -14.24
N GLY A 62 -12.84 12.24 -14.00
CA GLY A 62 -13.29 12.70 -12.68
C GLY A 62 -12.21 12.81 -11.60
N GLY A 63 -11.49 13.94 -11.56
CA GLY A 63 -10.98 14.57 -10.33
C GLY A 63 -10.46 13.64 -9.23
N LYS A 64 -9.49 12.76 -9.53
CA LYS A 64 -8.84 11.93 -8.51
C LYS A 64 -8.15 12.82 -7.47
N LYS A 65 -8.54 12.64 -6.20
CA LYS A 65 -7.96 13.36 -5.06
C LYS A 65 -6.47 13.06 -4.93
N ASN A 66 -5.68 14.12 -4.77
CA ASN A 66 -4.25 14.17 -4.51
C ASN A 66 -3.85 13.37 -3.25
N VAL A 67 -3.43 12.11 -3.41
CA VAL A 67 -2.84 11.24 -2.36
C VAL A 67 -1.71 10.39 -2.94
N CYS A 68 -0.95 9.69 -2.10
CA CYS A 68 0.02 8.69 -2.57
C CYS A 68 -0.68 7.57 -3.38
N GLU A 69 0.08 6.90 -4.24
CA GLU A 69 -0.39 5.69 -4.92
C GLU A 69 0.47 4.48 -4.51
N LEU A 70 -0.19 3.34 -4.37
CA LEU A 70 0.38 2.04 -4.02
C LEU A 70 0.21 1.07 -5.19
N PHE A 71 1.21 0.25 -5.45
CA PHE A 71 1.13 -0.92 -6.32
C PHE A 71 1.87 -2.09 -5.68
N ALA A 72 1.34 -3.32 -5.78
CA ALA A 72 2.03 -4.50 -5.31
C ALA A 72 1.68 -5.77 -6.10
N VAL A 73 2.61 -6.73 -6.09
CA VAL A 73 2.49 -8.07 -6.69
C VAL A 73 2.66 -9.13 -5.61
N ASN A 74 1.79 -10.14 -5.60
CA ASN A 74 1.99 -11.38 -4.84
C ASN A 74 1.66 -12.58 -5.75
N ALA A 75 2.65 -13.41 -6.05
CA ALA A 75 2.52 -14.54 -6.96
C ALA A 75 3.36 -15.74 -6.53
N ALA A 76 3.01 -16.95 -6.99
CA ALA A 76 3.77 -18.17 -6.74
C ALA A 76 5.05 -18.27 -7.59
N ARG A 77 5.06 -17.59 -8.74
CA ARG A 77 6.18 -17.57 -9.69
C ARG A 77 6.44 -16.13 -10.15
N PRO A 78 7.69 -15.79 -10.50
CA PRO A 78 8.00 -14.46 -10.99
C PRO A 78 7.12 -14.12 -12.19
N MET A 79 6.48 -12.95 -12.13
CA MET A 79 5.69 -12.42 -13.23
C MET A 79 6.21 -11.06 -13.66
N ARG A 80 6.05 -10.77 -14.95
CA ARG A 80 6.47 -9.50 -15.54
C ARG A 80 5.63 -8.35 -15.01
N ALA A 81 6.27 -7.41 -14.33
CA ALA A 81 5.62 -6.24 -13.74
C ALA A 81 5.70 -4.97 -14.61
N ASN A 82 6.55 -4.94 -15.65
CA ASN A 82 6.84 -3.72 -16.42
C ASN A 82 5.61 -2.95 -16.90
N ALA A 83 4.64 -3.59 -17.55
CA ALA A 83 3.45 -2.89 -18.06
C ALA A 83 2.68 -2.18 -16.93
N TYR A 84 2.57 -2.83 -15.76
CA TYR A 84 1.96 -2.21 -14.59
C TYR A 84 2.82 -1.08 -14.02
N LEU A 85 4.14 -1.26 -13.93
CA LEU A 85 5.05 -0.26 -13.40
C LEU A 85 5.10 0.99 -14.29
N GLU A 86 5.15 0.82 -15.62
CA GLU A 86 5.13 1.90 -16.60
C GLU A 86 3.86 2.74 -16.46
N GLU A 87 2.68 2.08 -16.41
CA GLU A 87 1.42 2.78 -16.22
C GLU A 87 1.35 3.44 -14.84
N PHE A 88 1.68 2.72 -13.79
CA PHE A 88 1.68 3.22 -12.41
C PHE A 88 2.56 4.46 -12.27
N PHE A 89 3.83 4.39 -12.67
CA PHE A 89 4.76 5.52 -12.57
C PHE A 89 4.44 6.67 -13.53
N SER A 90 3.66 6.45 -14.59
CA SER A 90 3.12 7.53 -15.42
C SER A 90 2.22 8.49 -14.62
N HIS A 91 1.63 8.03 -13.51
CA HIS A 91 0.82 8.88 -12.63
C HIS A 91 1.67 9.91 -11.86
N SER A 92 2.99 9.71 -11.75
CA SER A 92 3.90 10.61 -11.02
C SER A 92 3.94 12.05 -11.53
N HIS A 93 3.42 12.35 -12.73
CA HIS A 93 3.23 13.73 -13.17
C HIS A 93 2.37 14.57 -12.22
N LYS A 94 1.48 13.90 -11.45
CA LYS A 94 0.63 14.52 -10.43
C LYS A 94 1.26 14.48 -9.02
N HIS A 95 2.38 13.77 -8.84
CA HIS A 95 2.95 13.43 -7.54
C HIS A 95 4.48 13.58 -7.55
N LYS A 96 4.96 14.70 -6.99
CA LYS A 96 6.33 15.17 -7.20
C LYS A 96 7.30 14.89 -6.04
N ASP A 97 6.83 14.27 -4.96
CA ASP A 97 7.52 14.30 -3.66
C ASP A 97 8.33 13.03 -3.34
N GLY A 98 8.41 12.11 -4.29
CA GLY A 98 9.25 10.92 -4.21
C GLY A 98 8.62 9.68 -4.84
N TRP A 99 9.42 8.66 -5.02
CA TRP A 99 8.98 7.33 -5.44
C TRP A 99 9.93 6.27 -4.90
N GLY A 100 9.49 5.02 -4.94
CA GLY A 100 10.37 3.89 -4.67
C GLY A 100 9.76 2.56 -5.08
N ILE A 101 10.62 1.55 -5.07
CA ILE A 101 10.30 0.19 -5.46
C ILE A 101 11.11 -0.80 -4.62
N THR A 102 10.52 -1.95 -4.33
CA THR A 102 11.19 -3.06 -3.67
C THR A 102 10.70 -4.39 -4.20
N TRP A 103 11.55 -5.42 -4.18
CA TRP A 103 11.16 -6.80 -4.41
C TRP A 103 12.11 -7.79 -3.73
N ARG A 104 11.70 -9.06 -3.65
CA ARG A 104 12.51 -10.15 -3.08
C ARG A 104 13.47 -10.75 -4.11
N LYS A 105 14.77 -10.82 -3.80
CA LYS A 105 15.84 -11.40 -4.65
C LYS A 105 15.70 -12.92 -4.80
N SER A 106 15.09 -13.59 -3.82
CA SER A 106 14.84 -15.03 -3.78
C SER A 106 13.71 -15.47 -4.73
N CYS A 107 12.85 -14.54 -5.15
CA CYS A 107 11.69 -14.82 -5.98
C CYS A 107 11.61 -13.83 -7.14
N THR A 108 12.70 -13.74 -7.90
CA THR A 108 12.80 -12.92 -9.11
C THR A 108 13.58 -13.68 -10.19
N ASN A 109 13.18 -13.48 -11.45
CA ASN A 109 13.98 -13.87 -12.62
C ASN A 109 14.61 -12.64 -13.28
N THR A 110 14.57 -11.49 -12.61
CA THR A 110 15.18 -10.24 -13.08
C THR A 110 16.66 -10.48 -13.28
N SER A 111 17.03 -10.72 -14.54
CA SER A 111 18.39 -11.07 -14.95
C SER A 111 19.21 -9.83 -15.28
N ALA A 112 18.73 -8.64 -14.89
CA ALA A 112 19.41 -7.39 -15.18
C ALA A 112 20.83 -7.50 -14.62
N PRO A 113 21.88 -7.33 -15.46
CA PRO A 113 23.25 -7.34 -14.99
C PRO A 113 23.37 -6.39 -13.79
N ALA A 114 24.08 -6.79 -12.73
CA ALA A 114 24.19 -6.02 -11.48
C ALA A 114 24.66 -4.55 -11.67
N GLN A 115 25.20 -4.22 -12.85
CA GLN A 115 25.69 -2.91 -13.24
C GLN A 115 24.67 -2.07 -14.06
N THR A 116 23.49 -2.60 -14.36
CA THR A 116 22.50 -1.98 -15.28
C THR A 116 21.22 -1.49 -14.61
N LEU A 117 20.94 -1.96 -13.40
CA LEU A 117 19.94 -1.34 -12.55
C LEU A 117 20.60 -0.31 -11.64
N PRO A 118 19.86 0.73 -11.24
CA PRO A 118 20.30 1.67 -10.22
C PRO A 118 20.75 0.93 -8.95
N ILE A 119 21.84 1.42 -8.35
CA ILE A 119 22.42 0.82 -7.15
C ILE A 119 21.36 0.85 -6.03
N PRO A 120 20.95 -0.30 -5.47
CA PRO A 120 19.99 -0.35 -4.38
C PRO A 120 20.59 0.17 -3.08
N GLU A 121 19.74 0.41 -2.09
CA GLU A 121 20.17 0.68 -0.73
C GLU A 121 20.94 -0.52 -0.14
N ASP A 122 21.97 -0.22 0.65
CA ASP A 122 22.79 -1.23 1.32
C ASP A 122 22.05 -1.75 2.57
N LEU A 123 21.37 -2.89 2.39
CA LEU A 123 20.70 -3.64 3.45
C LEU A 123 21.56 -4.81 3.97
N GLY A 124 22.83 -4.89 3.54
CA GLY A 124 23.73 -6.02 3.76
C GLY A 124 23.65 -7.07 2.66
N ASP A 125 24.78 -7.76 2.43
CA ASP A 125 24.95 -8.74 1.34
C ASP A 125 23.96 -9.91 1.42
N ASP A 126 23.60 -10.33 2.63
CA ASP A 126 22.68 -11.45 2.89
C ASP A 126 21.19 -11.06 2.80
N SER A 127 20.87 -9.77 2.60
CA SER A 127 19.49 -9.31 2.54
C SER A 127 18.77 -9.86 1.30
N ASP A 128 17.55 -10.38 1.49
CA ASP A 128 16.69 -10.83 0.39
C ASP A 128 15.94 -9.66 -0.26
N VAL A 129 16.09 -8.44 0.24
CA VAL A 129 15.38 -7.27 -0.26
C VAL A 129 16.24 -6.48 -1.23
N PHE A 130 15.70 -6.22 -2.42
CA PHE A 130 16.13 -5.10 -3.25
C PHE A 130 15.28 -3.89 -2.87
N LEU A 131 15.90 -2.75 -2.55
CA LEU A 131 15.19 -1.51 -2.23
C LEU A 131 15.83 -0.34 -2.97
N TYR A 132 15.01 0.45 -3.65
CA TYR A 132 15.44 1.68 -4.31
C TYR A 132 14.40 2.78 -4.12
N ARG A 133 14.86 3.98 -3.75
CA ARG A 133 14.01 5.15 -3.49
C ARG A 133 14.67 6.44 -3.90
N GLU A 134 13.88 7.40 -4.38
CA GLU A 134 14.36 8.76 -4.63
C GLU A 134 13.33 9.82 -4.20
N PRO A 135 13.80 10.96 -3.65
CA PRO A 135 12.95 12.09 -3.28
C PRO A 135 12.65 13.03 -4.46
N ILE A 136 12.44 12.47 -5.65
CA ILE A 136 12.05 13.21 -6.87
C ILE A 136 10.81 12.58 -7.50
N ALA A 137 10.16 13.28 -8.43
CA ALA A 137 9.10 12.67 -9.22
C ALA A 137 9.66 11.56 -10.12
N ALA A 138 9.00 10.40 -10.20
CA ALA A 138 9.47 9.27 -11.01
C ALA A 138 9.74 9.66 -12.48
N TRP A 139 8.87 10.47 -13.11
CA TRP A 139 9.08 10.93 -14.49
C TRP A 139 10.34 11.80 -14.71
N ARG A 140 10.95 12.33 -13.65
CA ARG A 140 12.21 13.08 -13.70
C ARG A 140 13.44 12.23 -13.37
N SER A 141 13.24 11.01 -12.89
CA SER A 141 14.30 10.12 -12.50
C SER A 141 14.96 9.47 -13.70
N ALA A 142 16.29 9.55 -13.78
CA ALA A 142 17.06 8.77 -14.75
C ALA A 142 16.95 7.26 -14.46
N ALA A 143 16.97 6.89 -13.17
CA ALA A 143 16.81 5.53 -12.69
C ALA A 143 15.47 4.91 -13.13
N MET A 144 14.38 5.68 -13.14
CA MET A 144 13.09 5.20 -13.65
C MET A 144 13.16 4.76 -15.13
N GLY A 145 13.93 5.49 -15.95
CA GLY A 145 14.18 5.11 -17.33
C GLY A 145 14.90 3.76 -17.45
N GLU A 146 15.81 3.45 -16.53
CA GLU A 146 16.51 2.17 -16.45
C GLU A 146 15.56 1.04 -16.00
N PHE A 147 14.73 1.26 -14.99
CA PHE A 147 13.74 0.26 -14.55
C PHE A 147 12.73 -0.08 -15.66
N CYS A 148 12.29 0.91 -16.44
CA CYS A 148 11.37 0.66 -17.56
C CYS A 148 12.07 -0.06 -18.73
N ALA A 149 13.39 0.13 -18.90
CA ALA A 149 14.16 -0.49 -19.98
C ALA A 149 14.50 -1.96 -19.72
N HIS A 150 14.38 -2.44 -18.48
CA HIS A 150 14.75 -3.79 -18.08
C HIS A 150 13.56 -4.63 -17.64
N GLU A 151 13.70 -5.92 -17.85
CA GLU A 151 12.72 -6.92 -17.46
C GLU A 151 12.65 -7.08 -15.94
N ILE A 152 11.59 -6.55 -15.31
CA ILE A 152 11.32 -6.70 -13.87
C ILE A 152 10.33 -7.84 -13.67
N ASP A 153 10.86 -9.02 -13.32
CA ASP A 153 10.11 -10.23 -13.04
C ASP A 153 10.15 -10.55 -11.55
N SER A 154 9.04 -10.46 -10.83
CA SER A 154 9.04 -10.74 -9.39
C SER A 154 7.75 -11.43 -8.93
N CYS A 155 7.87 -12.25 -7.89
CA CYS A 155 6.75 -12.82 -7.15
C CYS A 155 6.19 -11.85 -6.09
N ARG A 156 7.07 -10.98 -5.56
CA ARG A 156 6.80 -10.08 -4.43
C ARG A 156 7.44 -8.74 -4.75
N LEU A 157 6.60 -7.77 -5.06
CA LEU A 157 7.04 -6.43 -5.46
C LEU A 157 6.11 -5.42 -4.83
N GLU A 158 6.67 -4.32 -4.34
CA GLU A 158 5.91 -3.16 -3.85
C GLU A 158 6.48 -1.90 -4.50
N ALA A 159 5.61 -1.04 -5.01
CA ALA A 159 5.98 0.24 -5.59
C ALA A 159 5.09 1.35 -5.02
N HIS A 160 5.68 2.52 -4.86
CA HIS A 160 5.01 3.65 -4.24
C HIS A 160 5.33 4.96 -4.97
N ILE A 161 4.31 5.79 -5.13
CA ILE A 161 4.44 7.17 -5.60
C ILE A 161 4.03 8.09 -4.45
N ARG A 162 4.95 8.93 -3.99
CA ARG A 162 4.76 9.81 -2.85
C ARG A 162 4.17 11.15 -3.27
N LEU A 163 3.13 11.52 -2.54
CA LEU A 163 2.62 12.88 -2.49
C LEU A 163 2.63 13.33 -1.03
N SER A 164 3.53 14.24 -0.69
CA SER A 164 3.72 14.67 0.69
C SER A 164 2.53 15.50 1.15
N THR A 165 1.86 15.05 2.21
CA THR A 165 0.95 15.88 3.00
C THR A 165 1.62 16.42 4.27
N CYS A 166 2.71 15.77 4.71
CA CYS A 166 3.54 16.09 5.87
C CYS A 166 4.99 15.63 5.64
N GLY A 167 5.97 16.37 6.17
CA GLY A 167 7.40 16.04 6.12
C GLY A 167 8.15 16.53 4.88
N ASN A 168 9.46 16.70 5.03
CA ASN A 168 10.34 17.19 3.97
C ASN A 168 10.43 16.19 2.79
N THR A 169 10.74 16.71 1.61
CA THR A 169 11.06 15.91 0.42
C THR A 169 12.50 15.40 0.53
N VAL A 170 12.71 14.42 1.40
CA VAL A 170 14.00 13.76 1.66
C VAL A 170 13.88 12.25 1.41
N HIS A 171 15.02 11.61 1.15
CA HIS A 171 15.10 10.21 0.73
C HIS A 171 14.51 9.27 1.79
N GLU A 172 14.80 9.53 3.07
CA GLU A 172 14.35 8.76 4.23
C GLU A 172 12.83 8.73 4.37
N ASN A 173 12.13 9.74 3.82
CA ASN A 173 10.68 9.83 3.85
C ASN A 173 10.00 9.14 2.66
N CYS A 174 10.77 8.55 1.75
CA CYS A 174 10.23 7.82 0.61
C CYS A 174 9.90 6.38 1.02
N HIS A 175 8.78 5.87 0.52
CA HIS A 175 8.46 4.45 0.61
C HIS A 175 9.12 3.69 -0.54
N PRO A 176 9.26 2.36 -0.45
CA PRO A 176 8.91 1.47 0.67
C PRO A 176 9.78 1.65 1.93
N PHE A 177 9.22 1.42 3.11
CA PHE A 177 10.00 1.33 4.35
C PHE A 177 10.48 -0.09 4.58
N TYR A 178 11.63 -0.25 5.23
CA TYR A 178 12.25 -1.54 5.52
C TYR A 178 12.63 -1.64 7.00
N ALA A 179 12.43 -2.82 7.60
CA ALA A 179 12.87 -3.14 8.95
C ALA A 179 13.12 -4.64 9.13
N THR A 180 13.88 -5.02 10.16
CA THR A 180 14.06 -6.41 10.57
C THR A 180 13.48 -6.65 11.95
N ASP A 181 12.89 -7.82 12.16
CA ASP A 181 12.43 -8.25 13.49
C ASP A 181 13.51 -9.04 14.23
N ILE A 182 13.26 -9.38 15.50
CA ILE A 182 14.22 -10.10 16.35
C ILE A 182 14.52 -11.53 15.88
N SER A 183 13.71 -12.09 14.97
CA SER A 183 13.96 -13.40 14.34
C SER A 183 14.84 -13.28 13.09
N GLY A 184 15.20 -12.06 12.68
CA GLY A 184 15.93 -11.79 11.45
C GLY A 184 15.05 -11.74 10.21
N ARG A 185 13.72 -11.78 10.36
CA ARG A 185 12.80 -11.63 9.23
C ARG A 185 12.78 -10.18 8.78
N GLU A 186 12.86 -10.01 7.47
CA GLU A 186 12.86 -8.73 6.79
C GLU A 186 11.44 -8.31 6.41
N TRP A 187 11.08 -7.07 6.70
CA TRP A 187 9.75 -6.51 6.50
C TRP A 187 9.81 -5.29 5.60
N THR A 188 8.91 -5.20 4.63
CA THR A 188 8.68 -3.99 3.85
C THR A 188 7.26 -3.46 4.04
N LEU A 189 7.08 -2.15 3.93
CA LEU A 189 5.78 -1.48 4.04
C LEU A 189 5.64 -0.38 2.99
N ILE A 190 4.51 -0.37 2.29
CA ILE A 190 4.00 0.81 1.57
C ILE A 190 2.66 1.27 2.18
N HIS A 191 2.54 2.58 2.42
CA HIS A 191 1.40 3.16 3.10
C HIS A 191 0.83 4.39 2.37
N ASN A 192 -0.48 4.38 2.15
CA ASN A 192 -1.24 5.52 1.62
C ASN A 192 -2.27 5.98 2.64
N GLY A 193 -1.86 6.86 3.53
CA GLY A 193 -2.73 7.38 4.54
C GLY A 193 -2.05 8.45 5.39
N ILE A 194 -2.63 8.69 6.55
CA ILE A 194 -2.16 9.69 7.50
C ILE A 194 -2.58 9.28 8.90
N LEU A 195 -1.64 9.42 9.84
CA LEU A 195 -1.89 9.11 11.24
C LEU A 195 -2.02 10.42 12.01
N PHE A 196 -3.20 10.62 12.61
CA PHE A 196 -3.54 11.77 13.43
C PHE A 196 -3.37 11.46 14.92
N ASN A 197 -3.71 10.23 15.32
CA ASN A 197 -3.56 9.78 16.70
C ASN A 197 -2.19 9.13 16.89
N GLU A 198 -1.15 9.97 16.95
CA GLU A 198 0.24 9.52 17.11
C GLU A 198 0.60 9.15 18.56
N GLY A 199 -0.33 9.18 19.53
CA GLY A 199 0.02 8.93 20.94
C GLY A 199 0.70 7.57 21.17
N LEU A 200 0.29 6.54 20.43
CA LEU A 200 0.93 5.21 20.43
C LEU A 200 2.25 5.17 19.66
N LEU A 201 2.45 6.10 18.73
CA LEU A 201 3.58 6.13 17.79
C LEU A 201 4.65 7.15 18.18
N ALA A 202 4.36 8.07 19.10
CA ALA A 202 5.26 9.13 19.55
C ALA A 202 6.54 8.57 20.19
N THR A 203 6.51 7.33 20.71
CA THR A 203 7.69 6.66 21.23
C THR A 203 8.72 6.30 20.14
N TYR A 204 8.33 6.34 18.87
CA TYR A 204 9.16 6.01 17.71
C TYR A 204 9.79 7.23 17.04
N ASP A 205 9.43 8.46 17.43
CA ASP A 205 10.01 9.72 16.92
C ASP A 205 11.55 9.79 17.05
N ARG A 206 12.14 9.00 17.97
CA ARG A 206 13.59 8.92 18.17
C ARG A 206 14.25 7.70 17.52
N ARG A 207 13.46 6.82 16.90
CA ARG A 207 13.93 5.61 16.20
C ARG A 207 13.77 5.72 14.69
N GLU A 208 12.84 6.56 14.20
CA GLU A 208 12.72 6.85 12.77
C GLU A 208 14.03 7.44 12.22
N ALA A 209 14.43 6.99 11.04
CA ALA A 209 15.50 7.58 10.26
C ALA A 209 14.98 8.81 9.48
N GLY A 210 13.75 8.73 9.00
CA GLY A 210 13.00 9.84 8.42
C GLY A 210 12.22 10.63 9.46
N GLN A 211 11.06 11.13 9.04
CA GLN A 211 10.15 11.94 9.84
C GLN A 211 8.67 11.63 9.52
N THR A 212 8.39 10.42 9.01
CA THR A 212 7.05 10.07 8.54
C THR A 212 6.31 9.22 9.55
N ASP A 213 5.01 9.48 9.65
CA ASP A 213 4.07 8.64 10.39
C ASP A 213 4.05 7.18 9.91
N SER A 214 4.39 6.96 8.64
CA SER A 214 4.40 5.67 7.97
C SER A 214 5.59 4.80 8.42
N GLU A 215 6.77 5.40 8.62
CA GLU A 215 7.92 4.72 9.20
C GLU A 215 7.63 4.32 10.65
N ARG A 216 7.07 5.24 11.44
CA ARG A 216 6.67 4.98 12.83
C ARG A 216 5.62 3.86 12.91
N ALA A 217 4.70 3.78 11.95
CA ALA A 217 3.76 2.67 11.85
C ALA A 217 4.48 1.33 11.61
N LEU A 218 5.47 1.26 10.72
CA LEU A 218 6.27 0.05 10.52
C LEU A 218 6.97 -0.36 11.83
N LEU A 219 7.72 0.56 12.45
CA LEU A 219 8.49 0.27 13.67
C LEU A 219 7.59 -0.21 14.82
N PHE A 220 6.38 0.37 14.96
CA PHE A 220 5.38 -0.10 15.91
C PHE A 220 4.93 -1.54 15.63
N LEU A 221 4.62 -1.87 14.36
CA LEU A 221 4.21 -3.23 13.99
C LEU A 221 5.34 -4.24 14.25
N ILE A 222 6.59 -3.88 13.98
CA ILE A 222 7.74 -4.73 14.28
C ILE A 222 7.91 -4.94 15.79
N ASP A 223 7.75 -3.91 16.61
CA ASP A 223 7.78 -4.07 18.07
C ASP A 223 6.67 -5.00 18.58
N VAL A 224 5.46 -4.90 18.02
CA VAL A 224 4.36 -5.83 18.34
C VAL A 224 4.72 -7.28 17.97
N VAL A 225 5.28 -7.49 16.78
CA VAL A 225 5.74 -8.82 16.33
C VAL A 225 6.86 -9.34 17.25
N ASN A 226 7.82 -8.49 17.61
CA ASN A 226 8.90 -8.82 18.53
C ASN A 226 8.37 -9.23 19.90
N GLU A 227 7.42 -8.48 20.46
CA GLU A 227 6.79 -8.84 21.72
C GLU A 227 6.07 -10.19 21.64
N ALA A 228 5.33 -10.43 20.57
CA ALA A 228 4.65 -11.71 20.35
C ALA A 228 5.65 -12.88 20.23
N ALA A 229 6.77 -12.67 19.53
CA ALA A 229 7.84 -13.65 19.39
C ALA A 229 8.50 -13.95 20.74
N MET A 230 8.82 -12.94 21.54
CA MET A 230 9.37 -13.12 22.90
C MET A 230 8.42 -13.91 23.80
N ARG A 231 7.11 -13.62 23.75
CA ARG A 231 6.10 -14.37 24.52
C ARG A 231 5.92 -15.82 24.04
N SER A 232 6.25 -16.09 22.78
CA SER A 232 6.17 -17.41 22.16
C SER A 232 7.49 -18.21 22.28
N GLY A 233 8.48 -17.72 23.05
CA GLY A 233 9.77 -18.40 23.22
C GLY A 233 10.67 -18.36 21.98
N GLY A 234 10.45 -17.41 21.07
CA GLY A 234 11.25 -17.22 19.85
C GLY A 234 10.69 -17.89 18.59
N ASP A 235 9.70 -18.79 18.72
CA ASP A 235 9.05 -19.45 17.58
C ASP A 235 7.67 -18.84 17.31
N LEU A 236 7.63 -17.78 16.48
CA LEU A 236 6.39 -17.09 16.14
C LEU A 236 5.77 -17.68 14.86
N GLY A 237 4.85 -18.63 15.03
CA GLY A 237 4.04 -19.16 13.95
C GLY A 237 3.11 -18.12 13.30
N PHE A 238 2.66 -18.42 12.07
CA PHE A 238 1.80 -17.54 11.27
C PHE A 238 0.55 -17.06 12.03
N ASP A 239 -0.15 -17.96 12.74
CA ASP A 239 -1.41 -17.59 13.40
C ASP A 239 -1.22 -16.55 14.51
N THR A 240 -0.15 -16.69 15.31
CA THR A 240 0.17 -15.72 16.38
C THR A 240 0.65 -14.40 15.78
N ARG A 241 1.49 -14.45 14.73
CA ARG A 241 1.94 -13.26 13.99
C ARG A 241 0.77 -12.50 13.37
N PHE A 242 -0.12 -13.20 12.67
CA PHE A 242 -1.30 -12.62 12.04
C PHE A 242 -2.24 -12.00 13.08
N GLN A 243 -2.46 -12.67 14.22
CA GLN A 243 -3.28 -12.13 15.29
C GLN A 243 -2.68 -10.85 15.88
N ALA A 244 -1.38 -10.85 16.18
CA ALA A 244 -0.68 -9.69 16.71
C ALA A 244 -0.74 -8.49 15.76
N LEU A 245 -0.48 -8.70 14.47
CA LEU A 245 -0.60 -7.67 13.44
C LEU A 245 -2.05 -7.17 13.29
N SER A 246 -3.04 -8.06 13.27
CA SER A 246 -4.44 -7.68 13.13
C SER A 246 -4.92 -6.82 14.30
N GLU A 247 -4.52 -7.16 15.53
CA GLU A 247 -4.87 -6.38 16.72
C GLU A 247 -4.17 -5.02 16.72
N ALA A 248 -2.89 -4.98 16.37
CA ALA A 248 -2.12 -3.74 16.27
C ALA A 248 -2.69 -2.78 15.22
N ILE A 249 -2.97 -3.28 14.01
CA ILE A 249 -3.56 -2.48 12.93
C ILE A 249 -4.94 -1.95 13.34
N ALA A 250 -5.76 -2.76 14.02
CA ALA A 250 -7.04 -2.30 14.55
C ALA A 250 -6.88 -1.18 15.59
N GLN A 251 -5.87 -1.24 16.46
CA GLN A 251 -5.58 -0.21 17.45
C GLN A 251 -5.18 1.12 16.80
N ILE A 252 -4.25 1.07 15.83
CA ILE A 252 -3.80 2.28 15.14
C ILE A 252 -4.78 2.79 14.07
N SER A 253 -5.86 2.06 13.75
CA SER A 253 -6.88 2.49 12.78
C SER A 253 -7.82 3.58 13.31
N ASN A 254 -7.87 3.81 14.61
CA ASN A 254 -8.76 4.82 15.18
C ASN A 254 -8.33 6.24 14.77
N LEU A 255 -9.23 6.98 14.11
CA LEU A 255 -9.01 8.31 13.51
C LEU A 255 -7.94 8.39 12.41
N ASN A 256 -7.27 7.30 12.09
CA ASN A 256 -6.19 7.27 11.11
C ASN A 256 -6.66 6.67 9.79
N ARG A 257 -6.14 7.19 8.68
CA ARG A 257 -6.28 6.56 7.37
C ARG A 257 -5.15 5.57 7.21
N LEU A 258 -5.45 4.29 7.01
CA LEU A 258 -4.45 3.23 6.92
C LEU A 258 -4.70 2.34 5.71
N ASN A 259 -4.21 2.74 4.55
CA ASN A 259 -4.10 1.82 3.41
C ASN A 259 -2.68 1.24 3.40
N LEU A 260 -2.54 0.00 3.84
CA LEU A 260 -1.24 -0.63 4.06
C LEU A 260 -1.10 -1.85 3.16
N ILE A 261 0.09 -2.02 2.59
CA ILE A 261 0.58 -3.30 2.05
C ILE A 261 1.93 -3.56 2.73
N ILE A 262 2.04 -4.72 3.38
CA ILE A 262 3.19 -5.16 4.16
C ILE A 262 3.66 -6.49 3.61
N ASP A 263 4.95 -6.69 3.38
CA ASP A 263 5.53 -7.98 3.02
C ASP A 263 6.55 -8.44 4.06
N ASP A 264 6.41 -9.68 4.54
CA ASP A 264 7.29 -10.28 5.57
C ASP A 264 8.25 -11.35 5.01
N GLY A 265 8.36 -11.41 3.67
CA GLY A 265 9.12 -12.40 2.93
C GLY A 265 8.37 -13.70 2.67
N GLU A 266 7.28 -13.96 3.40
CA GLU A 266 6.46 -15.15 3.24
C GLU A 266 5.01 -14.81 2.85
N TYR A 267 4.42 -13.83 3.52
CA TYR A 267 3.06 -13.34 3.33
C TYR A 267 3.07 -11.85 3.00
N THR A 268 2.12 -11.46 2.15
CA THR A 268 1.75 -10.06 1.94
C THR A 268 0.46 -9.78 2.69
N TYR A 269 0.49 -8.83 3.61
CA TYR A 269 -0.66 -8.37 4.39
C TYR A 269 -1.21 -7.08 3.79
N VAL A 270 -2.52 -7.02 3.61
CA VAL A 270 -3.20 -5.88 3.00
C VAL A 270 -4.31 -5.38 3.91
N HIS A 271 -4.40 -4.06 4.04
CA HIS A 271 -5.42 -3.38 4.85
C HIS A 271 -5.88 -2.07 4.20
N THR A 272 -7.17 -1.76 4.34
CA THR A 272 -7.74 -0.44 3.99
C THR A 272 -8.95 -0.15 4.88
N ASN A 273 -9.12 1.10 5.33
CA ASN A 273 -10.23 1.49 6.21
C ASN A 273 -11.02 2.72 5.73
N THR A 274 -10.90 3.11 4.46
CA THR A 274 -11.55 4.31 3.93
C THR A 274 -13.04 4.09 3.61
N ASN A 275 -13.86 5.13 3.77
CA ASN A 275 -15.29 5.08 3.46
C ASN A 275 -15.57 4.92 1.95
N VAL A 276 -14.63 5.32 1.09
CA VAL A 276 -14.65 5.12 -0.37
C VAL A 276 -13.65 4.04 -0.78
N ASP A 277 -13.80 3.45 -1.96
CA ASP A 277 -12.87 2.41 -2.44
C ASP A 277 -11.58 3.07 -2.96
N THR A 278 -10.49 2.94 -2.20
CA THR A 278 -9.18 3.53 -2.55
C THR A 278 -8.09 2.51 -2.80
N LEU A 279 -8.34 1.23 -2.54
CA LEU A 279 -7.39 0.17 -2.78
C LEU A 279 -8.13 -0.99 -3.44
N HIS A 280 -7.56 -1.47 -4.54
CA HIS A 280 -8.16 -2.47 -5.39
C HIS A 280 -7.19 -3.63 -5.57
N PHE A 281 -7.73 -4.79 -5.91
CA PHE A 281 -6.96 -5.95 -6.31
C PHE A 281 -7.50 -6.51 -7.63
N ARG A 282 -6.63 -7.20 -8.36
CA ARG A 282 -7.00 -8.00 -9.52
C ARG A 282 -6.35 -9.36 -9.42
N GLN A 283 -7.17 -10.40 -9.50
CA GLN A 283 -6.69 -11.78 -9.58
C GLN A 283 -6.30 -12.06 -11.03
N LEU A 284 -5.02 -12.36 -11.30
CA LEU A 284 -4.51 -12.63 -12.64
C LEU A 284 -4.61 -14.12 -13.00
N SER A 285 -4.38 -14.98 -12.02
CA SER A 285 -4.49 -16.44 -12.10
C SER A 285 -4.79 -17.02 -10.72
N ALA A 286 -4.87 -18.34 -10.58
CA ALA A 286 -5.04 -18.99 -9.27
C ALA A 286 -3.83 -18.84 -8.32
N ASP A 287 -2.71 -18.32 -8.83
CA ASP A 287 -1.42 -18.23 -8.16
C ASP A 287 -0.75 -16.84 -8.34
N ALA A 288 -1.49 -15.83 -8.79
CA ALA A 288 -1.00 -14.45 -8.91
C ALA A 288 -2.11 -13.41 -8.69
N ILE A 289 -1.83 -12.44 -7.83
CA ILE A 289 -2.69 -11.30 -7.53
C ILE A 289 -1.87 -10.01 -7.53
N VAL A 290 -2.48 -8.92 -7.99
CA VAL A 290 -1.90 -7.57 -7.93
C VAL A 290 -2.83 -6.62 -7.18
N PHE A 291 -2.23 -5.62 -6.53
CA PHE A 291 -2.92 -4.59 -5.79
C PHE A 291 -2.56 -3.23 -6.34
N SER A 292 -3.52 -2.30 -6.38
CA SER A 292 -3.26 -0.93 -6.78
C SER A 292 -4.26 0.05 -6.18
N THR A 293 -3.81 1.25 -5.86
CA THR A 293 -4.70 2.36 -5.47
C THR A 293 -5.59 2.77 -6.64
N THR A 294 -4.99 2.89 -7.83
CA THR A 294 -5.68 3.13 -9.10
C THR A 294 -5.76 1.81 -9.88
N PRO A 295 -6.95 1.31 -10.27
CA PRO A 295 -7.05 0.22 -11.24
C PRO A 295 -6.21 0.51 -12.49
N LEU A 296 -5.32 -0.42 -12.84
CA LEU A 296 -4.39 -0.31 -13.97
C LEU A 296 -4.83 -1.20 -15.13
N GLY A 297 -4.35 -0.92 -16.34
CA GLY A 297 -4.63 -1.70 -17.53
C GLY A 297 -5.68 -1.06 -18.43
N ASP A 298 -5.97 -1.75 -19.53
CA ASP A 298 -6.86 -1.25 -20.57
C ASP A 298 -8.37 -1.35 -20.21
N GLU A 299 -9.24 -1.02 -21.17
CA GLU A 299 -10.70 -1.07 -20.97
C GLU A 299 -11.25 -2.49 -20.75
N ALA A 300 -10.55 -3.53 -21.21
CA ALA A 300 -10.90 -4.93 -20.96
C ALA A 300 -10.44 -5.40 -19.57
N GLU A 301 -9.38 -4.79 -19.04
CA GLU A 301 -8.81 -5.11 -17.73
C GLU A 301 -9.48 -4.33 -16.59
N ALA A 302 -9.91 -3.09 -16.82
CA ALA A 302 -10.53 -2.23 -15.83
C ALA A 302 -11.70 -2.89 -15.06
N PRO A 303 -12.64 -3.64 -15.69
CA PRO A 303 -13.72 -4.32 -14.98
C PRO A 303 -13.29 -5.48 -14.09
N GLN A 304 -12.04 -5.95 -14.21
CA GLN A 304 -11.51 -7.08 -13.45
C GLN A 304 -10.98 -6.67 -12.07
N TRP A 305 -10.74 -5.38 -11.86
CA TRP A 305 -10.34 -4.84 -10.57
C TRP A 305 -11.51 -4.80 -9.59
N ARG A 306 -11.26 -5.25 -8.37
CA ARG A 306 -12.24 -5.29 -7.28
C ARG A 306 -11.72 -4.53 -6.09
N PRO A 307 -12.58 -3.85 -5.31
CA PRO A 307 -12.14 -3.18 -4.09
C PRO A 307 -11.65 -4.21 -3.08
N VAL A 308 -10.56 -3.89 -2.38
CA VAL A 308 -10.08 -4.70 -1.25
C VAL A 308 -11.11 -4.64 -0.12
N PRO A 309 -11.46 -5.79 0.52
CA PRO A 309 -12.37 -5.79 1.65
C PRO A 309 -11.88 -4.89 2.80
N LYS A 310 -12.74 -3.99 3.25
CA LYS A 310 -12.39 -2.92 4.20
C LYS A 310 -12.36 -3.36 5.67
N ASN A 311 -11.65 -2.56 6.46
CA ASN A 311 -11.58 -2.54 7.92
C ASN A 311 -11.09 -3.86 8.53
N ARG A 312 -10.25 -4.59 7.81
CA ARG A 312 -9.73 -5.89 8.23
C ARG A 312 -8.37 -6.16 7.62
N LEU A 313 -7.56 -6.94 8.31
CA LEU A 313 -6.29 -7.41 7.79
C LEU A 313 -6.52 -8.66 6.95
N ILE A 314 -5.88 -8.72 5.78
CA ILE A 314 -5.96 -9.84 4.86
C ILE A 314 -4.55 -10.31 4.52
N ALA A 315 -4.26 -11.60 4.72
CA ALA A 315 -2.98 -12.18 4.37
C ALA A 315 -3.09 -12.98 3.07
N TYR A 316 -2.12 -12.76 2.18
CA TYR A 316 -1.95 -13.48 0.92
C TYR A 316 -0.61 -14.19 0.89
N LYS A 317 -0.57 -15.35 0.23
CA LYS A 317 0.65 -16.10 -0.07
C LYS A 317 0.49 -16.70 -1.45
N GLU A 318 1.48 -16.50 -2.32
CA GLU A 318 1.54 -17.12 -3.65
C GLU A 318 0.27 -16.86 -4.48
N GLY A 319 -0.23 -15.63 -4.45
CA GLY A 319 -1.43 -15.18 -5.15
C GLY A 319 -2.75 -15.62 -4.53
N ARG A 320 -2.72 -16.30 -3.37
CA ARG A 320 -3.91 -16.89 -2.72
C ARG A 320 -4.22 -16.21 -1.41
N LEU A 321 -5.51 -16.03 -1.14
CA LEU A 321 -6.01 -15.62 0.17
C LEU A 321 -5.73 -16.73 1.19
N VAL A 322 -5.02 -16.39 2.28
CA VAL A 322 -4.69 -17.31 3.36
C VAL A 322 -5.61 -17.09 4.56
N ARG A 323 -5.71 -15.85 5.04
CA ARG A 323 -6.49 -15.52 6.23
C ARG A 323 -7.06 -14.11 6.14
N THR A 324 -8.20 -13.92 6.79
CA THR A 324 -8.86 -12.61 6.93
C THR A 324 -9.25 -12.43 8.38
N SER A 325 -8.98 -11.26 8.95
CA SER A 325 -9.38 -10.94 10.31
C SER A 325 -10.85 -10.56 10.40
N THR A 326 -11.37 -10.51 11.63
CA THR A 326 -12.66 -9.86 11.89
C THR A 326 -12.56 -8.37 11.59
N PRO A 327 -13.60 -7.76 11.00
CA PRO A 327 -13.60 -6.32 10.78
C PRO A 327 -13.55 -5.56 12.09
N HIS A 328 -12.69 -4.55 12.16
CA HIS A 328 -12.77 -3.53 13.20
C HIS A 328 -13.81 -2.46 12.82
N GLY A 329 -14.23 -1.67 13.81
CA GLY A 329 -15.26 -0.64 13.65
C GLY A 329 -14.77 0.70 13.09
N TYR A 330 -13.45 0.90 12.97
CA TYR A 330 -12.87 2.18 12.57
C TYR A 330 -12.90 2.38 11.05
N VAL A 331 -13.79 3.26 10.57
CA VAL A 331 -13.85 3.70 9.17
C VAL A 331 -13.34 5.14 9.09
N PHE A 332 -12.34 5.36 8.25
CA PHE A 332 -11.83 6.68 7.95
C PHE A 332 -12.72 7.41 6.93
N CYS A 333 -13.18 8.61 7.28
CA CYS A 333 -13.97 9.44 6.39
C CYS A 333 -13.07 10.46 5.68
N GLU A 334 -13.01 10.41 4.34
CA GLU A 334 -12.19 11.34 3.55
C GLU A 334 -12.48 12.83 3.80
N ALA A 335 -13.69 13.17 4.28
CA ALA A 335 -14.03 14.54 4.65
C ALA A 335 -13.13 15.08 5.79
N ILE A 336 -12.55 14.21 6.62
CA ILE A 336 -11.60 14.58 7.67
C ILE A 336 -10.33 15.20 7.05
N LEU A 337 -9.86 14.67 5.92
CA LEU A 337 -8.72 15.25 5.20
C LEU A 337 -9.04 16.64 4.65
N ASP A 338 -10.26 16.82 4.13
CA ASP A 338 -10.72 18.11 3.63
C ASP A 338 -10.81 19.14 4.77
N LEU A 339 -11.27 18.74 5.95
CA LEU A 339 -11.31 19.57 7.15
C LEU A 339 -9.90 19.94 7.64
N ARG A 340 -8.97 18.99 7.76
CA ARG A 340 -7.58 19.30 8.18
C ARG A 340 -6.88 20.22 7.19
N ARG A 341 -7.04 20.01 5.88
CA ARG A 341 -6.50 20.94 4.87
C ARG A 341 -7.03 22.36 5.04
N LYS A 342 -8.30 22.50 5.44
CA LYS A 342 -8.95 23.80 5.61
C LYS A 342 -8.65 24.48 6.94
N PHE A 343 -8.53 23.70 8.02
CA PHE A 343 -8.49 24.22 9.39
C PHE A 343 -7.19 23.92 10.15
N GLY A 344 -6.20 23.28 9.52
CA GLY A 344 -4.94 22.92 10.19
C GLY A 344 -5.20 22.04 11.42
N ASP A 345 -4.47 22.25 12.51
CA ASP A 345 -4.59 21.50 13.77
C ASP A 345 -5.89 21.78 14.55
N ASP A 346 -6.62 22.85 14.21
CA ASP A 346 -7.89 23.19 14.85
C ASP A 346 -9.07 22.32 14.35
N TRP A 347 -8.86 21.47 13.34
CA TRP A 347 -9.91 20.61 12.76
C TRP A 347 -10.65 19.75 13.80
N ALA A 348 -9.94 19.27 14.83
CA ALA A 348 -10.52 18.44 15.89
C ALA A 348 -11.58 19.21 16.71
N LYS A 349 -11.45 20.53 16.83
CA LYS A 349 -12.42 21.40 17.51
C LYS A 349 -13.69 21.62 16.69
N VAL A 350 -13.65 21.37 15.37
CA VAL A 350 -14.77 21.55 14.43
C VAL A 350 -15.68 20.30 14.38
N LEU A 351 -15.21 19.16 14.89
CA LEU A 351 -15.97 17.90 14.93
C LEU A 351 -16.79 17.69 16.21
N ASN A 352 -16.51 18.48 17.25
CA ASN A 352 -17.33 18.59 18.46
C ASN A 352 -18.42 19.65 18.27
#